data_AF-D5SU12-F1
#
_entry.id   AF-D5SU12-F1
#
_cell.length_a   1.000
_cell.length_b   1.000
_cell.length_c   1.000
_cell.angle_alpha   90.00
_cell.angle_beta   90.00
_cell.angle_gamma   90.00
#
_symmetry.space_group_name_H-M   'P 1'
#
loop_
_entity.id
_entity.type
_entity.pdbx_description
1 polymer ?
#
loop_
_entity_poly.entity_id
_entity_poly.type
_entity_poly.pdbx_seq_one_letter_code
_entity_poly.pdbx_strand_id
1 'polypeptide(L)'
;MPPSNRPTMHFLTASLSTQVAVLLFILACGGCAQNSPPEKPERTQSAETLPKASPSQQLPAPVIELEPDEQRLALADFLTFPEASDDVATSGWTEEGVIIRGTGTPKGYLYTQKTFENFRLRYDLRFPAALLSSASPLKENTGVLVYITGDQKVWPLSMEVQGKYVDLGSVKENGGAAKATQTFDKELQQKVIGPAHEWNSLEVISQGGALTVLLNGEKITTSEPNFLSSGPIGLQAEGFPVEFANLRILVLP
;
A
#
# COMPACT_ATOMS: atom_id res chain seq x y z
N MET A 1 -21.29 -52.14 -23.23
CA MET A 1 -22.37 -52.42 -24.21
C MET A 1 -23.60 -51.58 -23.84
N PRO A 2 -24.37 -51.05 -24.82
CA PRO A 2 -25.31 -49.89 -24.74
C PRO A 2 -26.76 -50.33 -24.37
N PRO A 3 -27.86 -49.51 -24.45
CA PRO A 3 -28.11 -48.16 -25.02
C PRO A 3 -28.72 -47.11 -24.04
N SER A 4 -28.51 -45.78 -24.18
CA SER A 4 -29.15 -44.78 -25.07
C SER A 4 -30.68 -44.63 -24.94
N ASN A 5 -31.15 -43.49 -24.37
CA ASN A 5 -32.31 -42.75 -24.89
C ASN A 5 -32.46 -41.31 -24.30
N ARG A 6 -32.63 -40.33 -25.19
CA ARG A 6 -33.12 -38.96 -24.95
C ARG A 6 -34.64 -38.88 -25.22
N PRO A 7 -35.32 -37.82 -24.75
CA PRO A 7 -36.23 -37.06 -25.63
C PRO A 7 -36.03 -35.53 -25.48
N THR A 8 -35.73 -34.79 -26.56
CA THR A 8 -36.61 -33.97 -27.44
C THR A 8 -37.28 -32.73 -26.81
N MET A 9 -36.85 -31.57 -27.31
CA MET A 9 -37.45 -30.23 -27.18
C MET A 9 -38.77 -30.12 -27.94
N HIS A 10 -39.70 -29.32 -27.43
CA HIS A 10 -40.71 -28.63 -28.24
C HIS A 10 -40.73 -27.12 -27.93
N PHE A 11 -40.63 -26.34 -29.00
CA PHE A 11 -40.83 -24.90 -29.07
C PHE A 11 -42.31 -24.53 -28.86
N LEU A 12 -42.57 -23.40 -28.21
CA LEU A 12 -43.80 -22.65 -28.41
C LEU A 12 -43.51 -21.14 -28.39
N THR A 13 -43.88 -20.51 -29.49
CA THR A 13 -43.83 -19.09 -29.84
C THR A 13 -45.13 -18.38 -29.40
N ALA A 14 -45.05 -17.13 -28.93
CA ALA A 14 -46.07 -16.07 -29.06
C ALA A 14 -45.48 -14.78 -28.42
N SER A 15 -45.10 -13.76 -29.20
CA SER A 15 -45.91 -12.70 -29.83
C SER A 15 -46.47 -11.64 -28.86
N LEU A 16 -45.90 -10.44 -29.02
CA LEU A 16 -46.28 -9.06 -28.68
C LEU A 16 -47.78 -8.76 -28.48
N SER A 17 -48.13 -7.93 -27.47
CA SER A 17 -48.92 -6.70 -27.69
C SER A 17 -49.06 -5.82 -26.44
N THR A 18 -48.90 -4.52 -26.66
CA THR A 18 -49.04 -3.39 -25.73
C THR A 18 -50.51 -3.14 -25.36
N GLN A 19 -50.82 -2.74 -24.12
CA GLN A 19 -51.89 -1.74 -23.88
C GLN A 19 -51.84 -1.09 -22.49
N VAL A 20 -52.16 0.20 -22.55
CA VAL A 20 -52.16 1.23 -21.51
C VAL A 20 -53.44 1.14 -20.68
N ALA A 21 -53.35 1.36 -19.37
CA ALA A 21 -54.50 1.66 -18.53
C ALA A 21 -54.33 3.04 -17.88
N VAL A 22 -55.16 3.98 -18.32
CA VAL A 22 -55.39 5.28 -17.70
C VAL A 22 -56.51 5.12 -16.68
N LEU A 23 -56.28 5.54 -15.43
CA LEU A 23 -57.38 5.88 -14.52
C LEU A 23 -57.13 7.27 -13.92
N LEU A 24 -58.01 8.20 -14.31
CA LEU A 24 -58.21 9.51 -13.71
C LEU A 24 -59.02 9.35 -12.42
N PHE A 25 -58.58 9.99 -11.33
CA PHE A 25 -59.48 10.42 -10.26
C PHE A 25 -59.18 11.87 -9.87
N ILE A 26 -60.27 12.57 -9.59
CA ILE A 26 -60.47 14.02 -9.62
C ILE A 26 -60.06 14.68 -8.29
N LEU A 27 -59.61 15.94 -8.41
CA LEU A 27 -59.32 16.90 -7.34
C LEU A 27 -60.39 16.99 -6.24
N ALA A 28 -59.95 17.16 -4.99
CA ALA A 28 -60.63 18.03 -4.03
C ALA A 28 -59.60 18.71 -3.10
N CYS A 29 -59.68 20.04 -3.05
CA CYS A 29 -58.81 20.94 -2.30
C CYS A 29 -58.93 20.79 -0.78
N GLY A 30 -57.84 21.05 -0.06
CA GLY A 30 -57.90 21.31 1.38
C GLY A 30 -56.53 21.61 2.00
N GLY A 31 -56.26 22.89 2.24
CA GLY A 31 -55.57 23.36 3.45
C GLY A 31 -54.05 23.23 3.52
N CYS A 32 -53.38 24.39 3.57
CA CYS A 32 -51.96 24.57 3.82
C CYS A 32 -51.49 23.94 5.14
N ALA A 33 -50.44 23.11 5.09
CA ALA A 33 -49.44 22.98 6.15
C ALA A 33 -48.16 22.37 5.53
N GLN A 34 -47.19 23.22 5.21
CA GLN A 34 -45.85 22.77 4.84
C GLN A 34 -45.14 22.26 6.10
N ASN A 35 -44.89 20.96 6.16
CA ASN A 35 -43.87 20.38 7.04
C ASN A 35 -43.05 19.40 6.20
N SER A 36 -41.96 19.90 5.62
CA SER A 36 -40.92 19.05 5.04
C SER A 36 -40.16 18.33 6.16
N PRO A 37 -39.74 17.06 5.98
CA PRO A 37 -38.84 16.40 6.91
C PRO A 37 -37.47 17.10 6.93
N PRO A 38 -36.73 17.08 8.05
CA PRO A 38 -35.47 17.80 8.16
C PRO A 38 -34.44 17.20 7.18
N GLU A 39 -33.90 18.07 6.34
CA GLU A 39 -32.82 17.78 5.43
C GLU A 39 -31.57 17.41 6.25
N LYS A 40 -31.05 16.20 6.02
CA LYS A 40 -29.82 15.71 6.65
C LYS A 40 -28.68 16.59 6.13
N PRO A 41 -27.84 17.17 6.99
CA PRO A 41 -26.81 18.10 6.53
C PRO A 41 -25.87 17.38 5.57
N GLU A 42 -25.88 17.87 4.33
CA GLU A 42 -24.96 17.49 3.28
C GLU A 42 -23.56 17.82 3.79
N ARG A 43 -22.81 16.79 4.17
CA ARG A 43 -21.41 16.93 4.53
C ARG A 43 -20.68 17.32 3.25
N THR A 44 -20.40 18.61 3.12
CA THR A 44 -19.45 19.15 2.14
C THR A 44 -18.20 18.28 2.16
N GLN A 45 -18.00 17.50 1.09
CA GLN A 45 -16.72 16.87 0.84
C GLN A 45 -15.77 18.01 0.53
N SER A 46 -15.06 18.48 1.55
CA SER A 46 -13.84 19.25 1.38
C SER A 46 -12.93 18.39 0.50
N ALA A 47 -12.82 18.72 -0.78
CA ALA A 47 -11.74 18.21 -1.60
C ALA A 47 -10.45 18.55 -0.85
N GLU A 48 -9.80 17.52 -0.32
CA GLU A 48 -8.58 17.62 0.46
C GLU A 48 -7.53 18.14 -0.52
N THR A 49 -7.38 19.46 -0.54
CA THR A 49 -6.48 20.14 -1.46
C THR A 49 -5.09 19.81 -0.97
N LEU A 50 -4.31 19.15 -1.83
CA LEU A 50 -2.91 18.81 -1.58
C LEU A 50 -2.21 20.01 -0.93
N PRO A 51 -1.53 19.84 0.22
CA PRO A 51 -0.79 20.94 0.81
C PRO A 51 0.17 21.51 -0.24
N LYS A 52 0.10 22.83 -0.43
CA LYS A 52 0.98 23.53 -1.35
C LYS A 52 2.38 23.39 -0.79
N ALA A 53 3.21 22.59 -1.47
CA ALA A 53 4.56 22.29 -1.03
C ALA A 53 5.31 23.60 -0.71
N SER A 54 5.90 23.66 0.49
CA SER A 54 7.08 24.51 0.68
C SER A 54 8.13 24.09 -0.36
N PRO A 55 9.11 24.94 -0.74
CA PRO A 55 10.16 24.53 -1.67
C PRO A 55 11.04 23.46 -1.01
N SER A 56 10.55 22.22 -0.98
CA SER A 56 11.29 21.03 -0.65
C SER A 56 12.19 20.75 -1.84
N GLN A 57 13.48 20.59 -1.55
CA GLN A 57 14.46 20.21 -2.56
C GLN A 57 14.02 18.83 -3.09
N GLN A 58 13.56 18.80 -4.33
CA GLN A 58 13.37 17.54 -5.03
C GLN A 58 14.69 16.79 -4.96
N LEU A 59 14.66 15.61 -4.35
CA LEU A 59 15.88 14.81 -4.23
C LEU A 59 16.41 14.51 -5.63
N PRO A 60 17.73 14.60 -5.85
CA PRO A 60 18.32 14.18 -7.11
C PRO A 60 18.03 12.69 -7.36
N ALA A 61 18.24 12.23 -8.59
CA ALA A 61 18.16 10.80 -8.89
C ALA A 61 19.03 10.02 -7.89
N PRO A 62 18.53 8.92 -7.30
CA PRO A 62 19.20 8.25 -6.21
C PRO A 62 20.57 7.72 -6.66
N VAL A 63 21.60 8.05 -5.88
CA VAL A 63 22.94 7.47 -5.96
C VAL A 63 23.17 6.74 -4.65
N ILE A 64 23.70 5.52 -4.71
CA ILE A 64 24.05 4.78 -3.49
C ILE A 64 25.47 5.15 -3.10
N GLU A 65 25.58 5.95 -2.05
CA GLU A 65 26.81 6.13 -1.29
C GLU A 65 26.67 5.34 0.01
N LEU A 66 27.48 4.29 0.14
CA LEU A 66 27.47 3.43 1.33
C LEU A 66 28.39 4.03 2.39
N GLU A 67 27.88 4.17 3.62
CA GLU A 67 28.74 4.38 4.78
C GLU A 67 29.57 3.11 5.08
N PRO A 68 30.68 3.21 5.84
CA PRO A 68 31.39 2.04 6.30
C PRO A 68 30.44 1.01 6.94
N ASP A 69 30.65 -0.26 6.59
CA ASP A 69 29.87 -1.42 7.05
C ASP A 69 28.39 -1.45 6.59
N GLU A 70 27.92 -0.45 5.83
CA GLU A 70 26.64 -0.56 5.12
C GLU A 70 26.73 -1.52 3.94
N GLN A 71 25.69 -2.33 3.79
CA GLN A 71 25.51 -3.24 2.66
C GLN A 71 24.32 -2.77 1.83
N ARG A 72 24.49 -2.67 0.52
CA ARG A 72 23.35 -2.55 -0.40
C ARG A 72 22.53 -3.85 -0.32
N LEU A 73 21.20 -3.73 -0.31
CA LEU A 73 20.31 -4.86 -0.58
C LEU A 73 19.88 -4.78 -2.05
N ALA A 74 20.47 -5.63 -2.89
CA ALA A 74 20.11 -5.76 -4.29
C ALA A 74 18.99 -6.80 -4.46
N LEU A 75 18.32 -6.81 -5.61
CA LEU A 75 17.23 -7.78 -5.87
C LEU A 75 17.65 -9.24 -5.65
N ALA A 76 18.92 -9.59 -5.92
CA ALA A 76 19.48 -10.92 -5.68
C ALA A 76 19.54 -11.34 -4.20
N ASP A 77 19.43 -10.40 -3.25
CA ASP A 77 19.39 -10.69 -1.82
C ASP A 77 17.99 -11.10 -1.33
N PHE A 78 16.98 -11.04 -2.20
CA PHE A 78 15.59 -11.32 -1.90
C PHE A 78 15.09 -12.61 -2.55
N LEU A 79 14.16 -13.25 -1.84
CA LEU A 79 13.22 -14.22 -2.38
C LEU A 79 11.87 -13.54 -2.61
N THR A 80 10.99 -14.16 -3.38
CA THR A 80 9.64 -13.63 -3.70
C THR A 80 8.56 -14.46 -3.02
N PHE A 81 7.54 -13.81 -2.48
CA PHE A 81 6.27 -14.44 -2.15
C PHE A 81 5.12 -13.78 -2.96
N PRO A 82 4.19 -14.56 -3.55
CA PRO A 82 4.27 -16.00 -3.75
C PRO A 82 5.55 -16.36 -4.54
N GLU A 83 6.06 -17.57 -4.34
CA GLU A 83 7.24 -18.02 -5.09
C GLU A 83 6.95 -17.92 -6.59
N ALA A 84 7.67 -17.04 -7.27
CA ALA A 84 7.69 -16.99 -8.71
C ALA A 84 8.55 -18.17 -9.19
N SER A 85 8.00 -19.02 -10.05
CA SER A 85 8.72 -20.14 -10.65
C SER A 85 9.90 -19.61 -11.47
N ASP A 86 11.16 -19.88 -11.07
CA ASP A 86 12.48 -19.69 -11.72
C ASP A 86 12.74 -18.48 -12.67
N ASP A 87 11.76 -17.60 -12.88
CA ASP A 87 11.74 -16.52 -13.85
C ASP A 87 11.24 -15.25 -13.16
N VAL A 88 12.20 -14.34 -12.91
CA VAL A 88 12.00 -13.03 -12.31
C VAL A 88 10.92 -12.22 -13.05
N ALA A 89 10.70 -12.46 -14.35
CA ALA A 89 9.66 -11.78 -15.13
C ALA A 89 8.24 -12.07 -14.61
N THR A 90 8.02 -13.20 -13.95
CA THR A 90 6.72 -13.58 -13.37
C THR A 90 6.51 -13.05 -11.95
N SER A 91 7.58 -12.61 -11.27
CA SER A 91 7.51 -12.07 -9.90
C SER A 91 6.92 -10.66 -9.81
N GLY A 92 6.90 -9.92 -10.92
CA GLY A 92 6.51 -8.51 -10.93
C GLY A 92 7.58 -7.56 -10.36
N TRP A 93 8.81 -8.02 -10.15
CA TRP A 93 9.94 -7.23 -9.65
C TRP A 93 11.10 -7.18 -10.64
N THR A 94 11.76 -6.03 -10.73
CA THR A 94 12.93 -5.82 -11.59
C THR A 94 13.95 -4.93 -10.88
N GLU A 95 15.21 -5.03 -11.28
CA GLU A 95 16.28 -4.14 -10.82
C GLU A 95 16.95 -3.48 -12.02
N GLU A 96 17.03 -2.15 -12.01
CA GLU A 96 17.71 -1.34 -13.02
C GLU A 96 18.67 -0.38 -12.33
N GLY A 97 19.97 -0.65 -12.41
CA GLY A 97 20.98 0.08 -11.67
C GLY A 97 20.77 -0.04 -10.16
N VAL A 98 20.33 1.04 -9.53
CA VAL A 98 20.10 1.16 -8.08
C VAL A 98 18.62 1.15 -7.70
N ILE A 99 17.73 1.02 -8.68
CA ILE A 99 16.28 1.08 -8.51
C ILE A 99 15.74 -0.35 -8.56
N ILE A 100 15.04 -0.76 -7.49
CA ILE A 100 14.20 -1.96 -7.47
C ILE A 100 12.76 -1.51 -7.72
N ARG A 101 12.16 -1.99 -8.80
CA ARG A 101 10.79 -1.64 -9.22
C ARG A 101 9.87 -2.84 -9.04
N GLY A 102 8.76 -2.63 -8.36
CA GLY A 102 7.64 -3.57 -8.28
C GLY A 102 6.47 -3.10 -9.12
N THR A 103 5.79 -4.00 -9.82
CA THR A 103 4.56 -3.70 -10.57
C THR A 103 3.32 -3.61 -9.67
N GLY A 104 3.43 -4.13 -8.44
CA GLY A 104 2.33 -4.28 -7.50
C GLY A 104 1.46 -5.53 -7.71
N THR A 105 1.67 -6.30 -8.79
CA THR A 105 0.89 -7.51 -9.11
C THR A 105 1.82 -8.66 -9.52
N PRO A 106 1.63 -9.89 -8.99
CA PRO A 106 0.65 -10.28 -7.98
C PRO A 106 0.91 -9.60 -6.62
N LYS A 107 -0.12 -9.58 -5.76
CA LYS A 107 0.07 -9.12 -4.38
C LYS A 107 1.00 -10.09 -3.64
N GLY A 108 1.90 -9.54 -2.84
CA GLY A 108 2.96 -10.30 -2.21
C GLY A 108 4.10 -9.40 -1.76
N TYR A 109 5.31 -9.92 -1.73
CA TYR A 109 6.50 -9.15 -1.36
C TYR A 109 7.79 -9.84 -1.78
N LEU A 110 8.83 -9.03 -1.96
CA LEU A 110 10.20 -9.51 -1.81
C LEU A 110 10.49 -9.67 -0.31
N TYR A 111 11.31 -10.64 0.08
CA TYR A 111 11.86 -10.72 1.45
C TYR A 111 13.31 -11.19 1.45
N THR A 112 14.12 -10.64 2.34
CA THR A 112 15.55 -10.95 2.42
C THR A 112 15.76 -12.42 2.78
N GLN A 113 16.78 -13.04 2.18
CA GLN A 113 17.22 -14.39 2.59
C GLN A 113 17.79 -14.40 4.02
N LYS A 114 18.37 -13.27 4.44
CA LYS A 114 18.91 -13.06 5.78
C LYS A 114 17.84 -12.54 6.74
N THR A 115 18.01 -12.89 8.01
CA THR A 115 17.25 -12.36 9.14
C THR A 115 18.03 -11.22 9.79
N PHE A 116 17.33 -10.18 10.22
CA PHE A 116 17.89 -9.03 10.91
C PHE A 116 17.13 -8.78 12.23
N GLU A 117 17.85 -8.31 13.24
CA GLU A 117 17.32 -7.92 14.55
C GLU A 117 17.61 -6.44 14.79
N ASN A 118 18.84 -6.09 15.16
CA ASN A 118 19.29 -4.71 15.32
C ASN A 118 19.90 -4.21 14.01
N PHE A 119 19.33 -3.15 13.44
CA PHE A 119 19.79 -2.62 12.16
C PHE A 119 19.40 -1.15 11.98
N ARG A 120 20.09 -0.48 11.06
CA ARG A 120 19.63 0.75 10.41
C ARG A 120 19.42 0.45 8.93
N LEU A 121 18.18 0.51 8.48
CA LEU A 121 17.78 0.36 7.08
C LEU A 121 17.49 1.74 6.50
N ARG A 122 18.03 2.04 5.33
CA ARG A 122 17.76 3.26 4.58
C ARG A 122 17.27 2.93 3.19
N TYR A 123 16.29 3.68 2.72
CA TYR A 123 15.76 3.55 1.36
C TYR A 123 15.02 4.81 0.94
N ASP A 124 14.95 5.02 -0.36
CA ASP A 124 14.09 6.00 -0.98
C ASP A 124 12.88 5.29 -1.58
N LEU A 125 11.70 5.90 -1.47
CA LEU A 125 10.43 5.37 -1.95
C LEU A 125 9.72 6.38 -2.85
N ARG A 126 9.15 5.90 -3.97
CA ARG A 126 8.15 6.65 -4.74
C ARG A 126 7.14 5.75 -5.45
N PHE A 127 6.01 6.36 -5.82
CA PHE A 127 5.04 5.80 -6.76
C PHE A 127 5.11 6.58 -8.08
N PRO A 128 5.78 6.09 -9.13
CA PRO A 128 6.05 6.90 -10.33
C PRO A 128 4.76 7.27 -11.05
N ALA A 129 4.47 8.57 -11.16
CA ALA A 129 3.22 9.07 -11.76
C ALA A 129 2.93 8.50 -13.16
N ALA A 130 3.98 8.32 -13.98
CA ALA A 130 3.88 7.77 -15.33
C ALA A 130 3.39 6.31 -15.38
N LEU A 131 3.45 5.58 -14.28
CA LEU A 131 3.03 4.18 -14.18
C LEU A 131 1.64 4.02 -13.54
N LEU A 132 1.03 5.11 -13.06
CA LEU A 132 -0.23 5.06 -12.32
C LEU A 132 -1.43 5.30 -13.25
N SER A 133 -2.44 4.42 -13.18
CA SER A 133 -3.72 4.66 -13.83
C SER A 133 -4.52 5.69 -13.02
N SER A 134 -4.71 6.88 -13.58
CA SER A 134 -5.15 8.14 -12.95
C SER A 134 -6.57 8.19 -12.36
N ALA A 135 -7.12 7.11 -11.80
CA ALA A 135 -8.50 7.05 -11.33
C ALA A 135 -8.73 7.64 -9.92
N SER A 136 -7.70 7.83 -9.11
CA SER A 136 -7.78 8.49 -7.80
C SER A 136 -6.38 8.85 -7.29
N PRO A 137 -6.08 10.11 -6.97
CA PRO A 137 -4.79 10.48 -6.42
C PRO A 137 -4.60 9.88 -5.01
N LEU A 138 -3.38 9.47 -4.68
CA LEU A 138 -2.93 9.07 -3.32
C LEU A 138 -3.57 7.80 -2.73
N LYS A 139 -4.05 6.89 -3.57
CA LYS A 139 -4.52 5.57 -3.12
C LYS A 139 -3.44 4.51 -3.11
N GLU A 140 -2.27 4.82 -3.64
CA GLU A 140 -1.17 3.89 -3.79
C GLU A 140 -0.71 3.37 -2.43
N ASN A 141 -0.44 2.07 -2.36
CA ASN A 141 -0.11 1.39 -1.12
C ASN A 141 1.06 0.43 -1.30
N THR A 142 1.90 0.39 -0.28
CA THR A 142 3.09 -0.46 -0.12
C THR A 142 3.54 -0.33 1.33
N GLY A 143 4.61 -1.03 1.68
CA GLY A 143 5.28 -0.91 2.96
C GLY A 143 6.59 -1.70 2.95
N VAL A 144 7.45 -1.36 3.90
CA VAL A 144 8.61 -2.20 4.22
C VAL A 144 8.25 -3.05 5.42
N LEU A 145 8.12 -4.35 5.19
CA LEU A 145 7.87 -5.35 6.22
C LEU A 145 9.15 -5.60 7.01
N VAL A 146 9.05 -5.72 8.33
CA VAL A 146 10.17 -6.10 9.20
C VAL A 146 9.72 -7.19 10.16
N TYR A 147 10.66 -8.05 10.55
CA TYR A 147 10.41 -9.18 11.45
C TYR A 147 9.40 -10.19 10.88
N ILE A 148 9.47 -10.46 9.58
CA ILE A 148 8.62 -11.48 8.95
C ILE A 148 8.85 -12.83 9.63
N THR A 149 7.78 -13.51 10.03
CA THR A 149 7.87 -14.84 10.65
C THR A 149 6.63 -15.68 10.42
N GLY A 150 6.71 -16.97 10.76
CA GLY A 150 5.63 -17.93 10.54
C GLY A 150 5.39 -18.25 9.06
N ASP A 151 4.16 -18.69 8.75
CA ASP A 151 3.78 -19.07 7.39
C ASP A 151 3.74 -17.88 6.43
N GLN A 152 4.29 -18.08 5.24
CA GLN A 152 4.23 -17.10 4.15
C GLN A 152 2.79 -16.94 3.66
N LYS A 153 2.29 -15.69 3.66
CA LYS A 153 0.94 -15.27 3.25
C LYS A 153 1.03 -13.91 2.60
N VAL A 154 0.01 -13.47 1.85
CA VAL A 154 -0.01 -12.13 1.22
C VAL A 154 0.22 -11.02 2.25
N TRP A 155 -0.32 -11.19 3.45
CA TRP A 155 0.02 -10.42 4.64
C TRP A 155 0.63 -11.37 5.69
N PRO A 156 1.97 -11.45 5.79
CA PRO A 156 2.63 -12.34 6.74
C PRO A 156 2.52 -11.80 8.16
N LEU A 157 2.84 -12.62 9.15
CA LEU A 157 3.02 -12.13 10.52
C LEU A 157 4.29 -11.28 10.54
N SER A 158 4.13 -9.96 10.67
CA SER A 158 5.24 -8.99 10.65
C SER A 158 4.82 -7.66 11.25
N MET A 159 5.79 -6.78 11.44
CA MET A 159 5.56 -5.34 11.52
C MET A 159 5.80 -4.71 10.14
N GLU A 160 5.33 -3.48 9.93
CA GLU A 160 5.46 -2.74 8.67
C GLU A 160 5.75 -1.27 8.95
N VAL A 161 6.76 -0.72 8.26
CA VAL A 161 6.88 0.72 8.06
C VAL A 161 6.05 1.10 6.84
N GLN A 162 4.95 1.80 7.10
CA GLN A 162 3.89 2.07 6.13
C GLN A 162 4.40 2.94 4.97
N GLY A 163 4.08 2.55 3.73
CA GLY A 163 4.53 3.22 2.51
C GLY A 163 3.45 4.07 1.81
N LYS A 164 2.18 3.98 2.20
CA LYS A 164 1.11 4.85 1.69
C LYS A 164 1.41 6.31 1.99
N TYR A 165 1.38 7.16 0.97
CA TYR A 165 1.77 8.58 1.05
C TYR A 165 1.16 9.32 2.25
N VAL A 166 -0.15 9.15 2.49
CA VAL A 166 -0.81 9.85 3.60
C VAL A 166 -0.28 9.42 4.97
N ASP A 167 0.12 8.17 5.18
CA ASP A 167 0.58 7.64 6.47
C ASP A 167 2.05 7.18 6.44
N LEU A 168 2.83 7.74 5.51
CA LEU A 168 4.20 7.33 5.21
C LEU A 168 5.07 7.39 6.48
N GLY A 169 5.69 6.27 6.81
CA GLY A 169 6.60 6.13 7.95
C GLY A 169 5.95 5.77 9.29
N SER A 170 4.62 5.67 9.38
CA SER A 170 3.96 5.07 10.54
C SER A 170 4.23 3.56 10.65
N VAL A 171 4.15 2.99 11.86
CA VAL A 171 4.33 1.54 12.08
C VAL A 171 2.98 0.84 12.10
N LYS A 172 2.83 -0.29 11.42
CA LYS A 172 1.59 -1.10 11.40
C LYS A 172 1.89 -2.58 11.63
N GLU A 173 0.89 -3.29 12.13
CA GLU A 173 0.88 -4.73 12.32
C GLU A 173 0.30 -5.46 11.10
N ASN A 174 0.84 -6.65 10.80
CA ASN A 174 0.33 -7.54 9.76
C ASN A 174 0.12 -8.97 10.29
N GLY A 175 -0.69 -9.75 9.56
CA GLY A 175 -0.81 -11.20 9.78
C GLY A 175 -1.33 -11.61 11.17
N GLY A 176 -2.01 -10.70 11.88
CA GLY A 176 -2.50 -10.92 13.24
C GLY A 176 -1.51 -10.58 14.36
N ALA A 177 -0.40 -9.90 14.05
CA ALA A 177 0.50 -9.36 15.06
C ALA A 177 -0.24 -8.38 15.98
N ALA A 178 0.19 -8.32 17.24
CA ALA A 178 -0.26 -7.29 18.16
C ALA A 178 0.17 -5.91 17.65
N LYS A 179 -0.77 -4.96 17.66
CA LYS A 179 -0.51 -3.56 17.33
C LYS A 179 0.63 -3.01 18.19
N ALA A 180 1.61 -2.37 17.56
CA ALA A 180 2.68 -1.69 18.29
C ALA A 180 2.16 -0.45 19.01
N THR A 181 2.59 -0.26 20.26
CA THR A 181 2.55 1.05 20.92
C THR A 181 3.55 1.96 20.21
N GLN A 182 3.08 3.06 19.63
CA GLN A 182 3.93 3.98 18.87
C GLN A 182 3.56 5.44 19.12
N THR A 183 4.53 6.31 18.85
CA THR A 183 4.30 7.71 18.50
C THR A 183 4.29 7.82 16.97
N PHE A 184 3.42 8.66 16.42
CA PHE A 184 3.46 9.08 15.03
C PHE A 184 3.06 10.54 14.96
N ASP A 185 4.04 11.40 14.71
CA ASP A 185 3.83 12.84 14.55
C ASP A 185 3.30 13.13 13.15
N LYS A 186 1.98 13.05 13.02
CA LYS A 186 1.27 13.31 11.75
C LYS A 186 1.50 14.74 11.24
N GLU A 187 1.60 15.71 12.14
CA GLU A 187 1.78 17.11 11.76
C GLU A 187 3.20 17.35 11.23
N LEU A 188 4.22 16.75 11.86
CA LEU A 188 5.58 16.78 11.35
C LEU A 188 5.68 16.02 10.04
N GLN A 189 5.08 14.84 9.92
CA GLN A 189 5.03 14.07 8.68
C GLN A 189 4.51 14.90 7.51
N GLN A 190 3.40 15.63 7.69
CA GLN A 190 2.84 16.50 6.66
C GLN A 190 3.76 17.68 6.28
N LYS A 191 4.60 18.15 7.21
CA LYS A 191 5.57 19.24 6.96
C LYS A 191 6.79 18.76 6.20
N VAL A 192 7.24 17.53 6.45
CA VAL A 192 8.53 17.01 5.96
C VAL A 192 8.40 16.09 4.75
N ILE A 193 7.21 15.50 4.51
CA ILE A 193 6.97 14.69 3.32
C ILE A 193 7.15 15.53 2.06
N GLY A 194 7.89 14.98 1.09
CA GLY A 194 8.06 15.55 -0.24
C GLY A 194 6.79 15.41 -1.08
N PRO A 195 6.73 16.03 -2.27
CA PRO A 195 5.57 15.94 -3.15
C PRO A 195 5.20 14.48 -3.47
N ALA A 196 3.92 14.24 -3.70
CA ALA A 196 3.45 12.94 -4.15
C ALA A 196 4.15 12.53 -5.45
N HIS A 197 4.42 11.23 -5.57
CA HIS A 197 5.09 10.60 -6.73
C HIS A 197 6.58 10.94 -6.89
N GLU A 198 7.11 11.84 -6.07
CA GLU A 198 8.54 12.11 -5.95
C GLU A 198 9.17 11.23 -4.86
N TRP A 199 10.50 11.14 -4.89
CA TRP A 199 11.27 10.40 -3.91
C TRP A 199 11.10 10.96 -2.50
N ASN A 200 10.90 10.06 -1.55
CA ASN A 200 10.98 10.32 -0.11
C ASN A 200 11.97 9.35 0.52
N SER A 201 12.90 9.86 1.32
CA SER A 201 13.90 9.05 2.02
C SER A 201 13.37 8.60 3.39
N LEU A 202 13.49 7.32 3.68
CA LEU A 202 13.20 6.74 4.98
C LEU A 202 14.47 6.15 5.58
N GLU A 203 14.65 6.37 6.87
CA GLU A 203 15.62 5.68 7.70
C GLU A 203 14.88 4.99 8.84
N VAL A 204 15.07 3.68 8.98
CA VAL A 204 14.43 2.83 9.98
C VAL A 204 15.51 2.24 10.85
N ILE A 205 15.52 2.58 12.12
CA ILE A 205 16.43 2.04 13.11
C ILE A 205 15.65 1.05 13.97
N SER A 206 16.11 -0.20 13.99
CA SER A 206 15.67 -1.23 14.92
C SER A 206 16.72 -1.43 16.00
N GLN A 207 16.31 -1.37 17.27
CA GLN A 207 17.16 -1.70 18.39
C GLN A 207 16.35 -2.37 19.51
N GLY A 208 16.66 -3.63 19.81
CA GLY A 208 15.94 -4.42 20.80
C GLY A 208 14.44 -4.56 20.50
N GLY A 209 14.07 -4.60 19.22
CA GLY A 209 12.69 -4.67 18.75
C GLY A 209 11.93 -3.34 18.72
N ALA A 210 12.47 -2.26 19.27
CA ALA A 210 11.91 -0.91 19.14
C ALA A 210 12.29 -0.32 17.77
N LEU A 211 11.36 0.38 17.12
CA LEU A 211 11.58 1.05 15.85
C LEU A 211 11.66 2.56 16.02
N THR A 212 12.59 3.20 15.33
CA THR A 212 12.61 4.66 15.10
C THR A 212 12.60 4.90 13.60
N VAL A 213 11.67 5.73 13.12
CA VAL A 213 11.54 6.05 11.69
C VAL A 213 11.75 7.54 11.48
N LEU A 214 12.68 7.85 10.57
CA LEU A 214 12.90 9.20 10.06
C LEU A 214 12.37 9.28 8.63
N LEU A 215 11.69 10.38 8.32
CA LEU A 215 11.23 10.73 6.98
C LEU A 215 11.94 12.01 6.55
N ASN A 216 12.65 11.95 5.42
CA ASN A 216 13.43 13.06 4.87
C ASN A 216 14.35 13.72 5.93
N GLY A 217 14.95 12.90 6.79
CA GLY A 217 15.87 13.34 7.85
C GLY A 217 15.22 13.70 9.19
N GLU A 218 13.89 13.76 9.27
CA GLU A 218 13.17 14.14 10.48
C GLU A 218 12.52 12.93 11.16
N LYS A 219 12.74 12.76 12.46
CA LYS A 219 12.19 11.64 13.22
C LYS A 219 10.69 11.84 13.46
N ILE A 220 9.87 11.03 12.81
CA ILE A 220 8.40 11.14 12.85
C ILE A 220 7.72 10.03 13.67
N THR A 221 8.38 8.89 13.87
CA THR A 221 7.80 7.74 14.59
C THR A 221 8.81 7.07 15.49
N THR A 222 8.35 6.66 16.67
CA THR A 222 9.04 5.70 17.55
C THR A 222 8.05 4.64 18.02
N SER A 223 8.46 3.38 18.16
CA SER A 223 7.66 2.32 18.78
C SER A 223 8.31 1.78 20.04
N GLU A 224 7.50 1.24 20.95
CA GLU A 224 7.99 0.31 21.96
C GLU A 224 8.37 -1.03 21.30
N PRO A 225 9.21 -1.86 21.95
CA PRO A 225 9.45 -3.23 21.51
C PRO A 225 8.15 -4.02 21.38
N ASN A 226 8.03 -4.76 20.29
CA ASN A 226 6.96 -5.73 20.08
C ASN A 226 7.47 -7.14 20.43
N PHE A 227 6.59 -8.15 20.50
CA PHE A 227 7.02 -9.55 20.59
C PHE A 227 7.80 -9.98 19.33
N LEU A 228 7.56 -9.30 18.21
CA LEU A 228 8.37 -9.39 16.99
C LEU A 228 9.56 -8.43 17.10
N SER A 229 10.77 -8.98 17.10
CA SER A 229 12.02 -8.20 17.17
C SER A 229 13.08 -8.65 16.16
N SER A 230 12.87 -9.77 15.47
CA SER A 230 13.83 -10.33 14.52
C SER A 230 13.11 -11.06 13.39
N GLY A 231 13.63 -10.95 12.18
CA GLY A 231 13.15 -11.66 10.99
C GLY A 231 13.66 -11.04 9.69
N PRO A 232 13.31 -11.61 8.53
CA PRO A 232 13.55 -10.98 7.24
C PRO A 232 12.88 -9.61 7.10
N ILE A 233 13.43 -8.80 6.21
CA ILE A 233 12.88 -7.52 5.76
C ILE A 233 12.23 -7.74 4.40
N GLY A 234 11.09 -7.13 4.13
CA GLY A 234 10.40 -7.28 2.84
C GLY A 234 9.90 -6.00 2.21
N LEU A 235 9.79 -6.00 0.88
CA LEU A 235 9.25 -4.91 0.07
C LEU A 235 7.88 -5.34 -0.47
N GLN A 236 6.81 -4.66 -0.06
CA GLN A 236 5.45 -5.10 -0.33
C GLN A 236 4.93 -4.67 -1.71
N ALA A 237 4.34 -5.61 -2.43
CA ALA A 237 3.54 -5.36 -3.63
C ALA A 237 2.04 -5.40 -3.28
N GLU A 238 1.35 -4.26 -3.39
CA GLU A 238 -0.08 -4.14 -3.03
C GLU A 238 -0.97 -3.51 -4.11
N GLY A 239 -0.74 -3.89 -5.37
CA GLY A 239 -1.57 -3.50 -6.51
C GLY A 239 -1.19 -2.17 -7.18
N PHE A 240 -0.09 -1.55 -6.76
CA PHE A 240 0.41 -0.30 -7.34
C PHE A 240 1.87 -0.43 -7.76
N PRO A 241 2.27 0.11 -8.93
CA PRO A 241 3.66 0.23 -9.30
C PRO A 241 4.42 1.11 -8.31
N VAL A 242 5.54 0.60 -7.82
CA VAL A 242 6.36 1.23 -6.77
C VAL A 242 7.83 1.11 -7.13
N GLU A 243 8.60 2.11 -6.74
CA GLU A 243 10.05 2.08 -6.86
C GLU A 243 10.71 2.32 -5.50
N PHE A 244 11.67 1.47 -5.20
CA PHE A 244 12.62 1.62 -4.11
C PHE A 244 13.99 1.92 -4.71
N ALA A 245 14.72 2.82 -4.09
CA ALA A 245 16.12 3.05 -4.43
C ALA A 245 16.94 3.23 -3.16
N ASN A 246 18.26 3.29 -3.30
CA ASN A 246 19.15 3.58 -2.19
C ASN A 246 18.98 2.62 -0.99
N LEU A 247 18.53 1.39 -1.28
CA LEU A 247 18.20 0.39 -0.30
C LEU A 247 19.48 -0.22 0.28
N ARG A 248 19.76 0.11 1.54
CA ARG A 248 20.98 -0.29 2.22
C ARG A 248 20.75 -0.48 3.71
N ILE A 249 21.56 -1.34 4.30
CA ILE A 249 21.44 -1.76 5.69
C ILE A 249 22.79 -1.74 6.40
N LEU A 250 22.80 -1.23 7.63
CA LEU A 250 23.87 -1.41 8.59
C LEU A 250 23.36 -2.34 9.68
N VAL A 251 24.04 -3.47 9.92
CA VAL A 251 23.74 -4.32 11.08
C VAL A 251 24.32 -3.66 12.32
N LEU A 252 23.51 -3.54 13.36
CA LEU A 252 23.91 -2.93 14.63
C LEU A 252 24.25 -4.03 15.65
N PRO A 253 25.08 -3.71 16.67
CA PRO A 253 25.39 -4.63 17.75
C PRO A 253 24.16 -5.15 18.52
#